data_AF-A0A4U0P8A2-F1
#
_entry.id   AF-A0A4U0P8A2-F1
#
_cell.length_a   1.000
_cell.length_b   1.000
_cell.length_c   1.000
_cell.angle_alpha   90.00
_cell.angle_beta   90.00
_cell.angle_gamma   90.00
#
_symmetry.space_group_name_H-M   'P 1'
#
loop_
_entity.id
_entity.type
_entity.pdbx_description
1 polymer ?
#
loop_
_entity_poly.entity_id
_entity_poly.type
_entity_poly.pdbx_seq_one_letter_code
_entity_poly.pdbx_strand_id
1 'polypeptide(L)'
;MPLTTAPETLPTSISTAILNLLLPHHRTTDRAPAAAGAFPHQLRRIADFVRDGAPVVFTLPGFPCKSPNPAKVLGHLPDQGERLSLGFLDRLCGDIERIYPPGARVIICSDGHAFGDLIGVPDGHIDAYADELRLLIDQLGLARLSVFDLRDILGDLPHDAKRAHLHQRYAPTPDDLRAEVRTDDKTLALYRGITRFLVEDTADYPGTRSALQRECRQRAYRVIERSRAWGDLIADHHPRCIRLSIHPQPIGARKFGIRLLDAPDAWTTPWHSAALHRSDGAWTLMPRARAAELGHLVQRDGRPSHFVQITG
;
A
#
# COMPACT_ATOMS: atom_id res chain seq x y z
N MET A 1 17.78 -33.58 -21.63
CA MET A 1 18.37 -32.23 -21.73
C MET A 1 18.54 -31.69 -20.32
N PRO A 2 19.76 -31.31 -19.89
CA PRO A 2 19.92 -30.74 -18.57
C PRO A 2 19.33 -29.33 -18.56
N LEU A 3 18.52 -29.05 -17.54
CA LEU A 3 17.99 -27.72 -17.23
C LEU A 3 19.17 -26.76 -17.06
N THR A 4 19.33 -25.85 -18.01
CA THR A 4 20.29 -24.75 -17.92
C THR A 4 19.86 -23.86 -16.75
N THR A 5 20.54 -23.98 -15.61
CA THR A 5 20.45 -23.03 -14.52
C THR A 5 20.81 -21.65 -15.07
N ALA A 6 19.85 -20.72 -15.06
CA ALA A 6 20.10 -19.33 -15.43
C ALA A 6 21.27 -18.79 -14.60
N PRO A 7 22.22 -18.04 -15.20
CA PRO A 7 23.35 -17.49 -14.47
C PRO A 7 22.86 -16.59 -13.33
N GLU A 8 23.42 -16.79 -12.14
CA GLU A 8 23.08 -16.03 -10.94
C GLU A 8 23.45 -14.55 -11.16
N THR A 9 22.45 -13.67 -11.26
CA THR A 9 22.67 -12.24 -11.53
C THR A 9 23.32 -11.57 -10.31
N LEU A 10 24.61 -11.20 -10.42
CA LEU A 10 25.32 -10.45 -9.39
C LEU A 10 24.84 -8.99 -9.33
N PRO A 11 24.68 -8.38 -8.13
CA PRO A 11 24.31 -6.97 -8.01
C PRO A 11 25.32 -6.06 -8.71
N THR A 12 24.84 -5.10 -9.50
CA THR A 12 25.70 -4.06 -10.10
C THR A 12 25.84 -2.84 -9.18
N SER A 13 26.81 -1.97 -9.45
CA SER A 13 26.91 -0.66 -8.79
C SER A 13 25.62 0.16 -8.95
N ILE A 14 25.00 0.10 -10.13
CA ILE A 14 23.71 0.76 -10.43
C ILE A 14 22.58 0.17 -9.58
N SER A 15 22.45 -1.16 -9.51
CA SER A 15 21.40 -1.80 -8.71
C SER A 15 21.49 -1.44 -7.22
N THR A 16 22.72 -1.31 -6.72
CA THR A 16 22.99 -0.86 -5.35
C THR A 16 22.62 0.62 -5.17
N ALA A 17 22.98 1.48 -6.12
CA ALA A 17 22.62 2.90 -6.10
C ALA A 17 21.09 3.11 -6.13
N ILE A 18 20.36 2.37 -6.97
CA ILE A 18 18.89 2.38 -7.02
C ILE A 18 18.32 1.96 -5.67
N LEU A 19 18.81 0.85 -5.09
CA LEU A 19 18.30 0.41 -3.80
C LEU A 19 18.58 1.44 -2.70
N ASN A 20 19.73 2.10 -2.72
CA ASN A 20 20.06 3.15 -1.75
C ASN A 20 19.10 4.36 -1.80
N LEU A 21 18.42 4.62 -2.92
CA LEU A 21 17.34 5.62 -2.99
C LEU A 21 16.07 5.17 -2.24
N LEU A 22 15.82 3.86 -2.13
CA LEU A 22 14.66 3.30 -1.42
C LEU A 22 14.88 3.22 0.10
N LEU A 23 16.12 2.97 0.55
CA LEU A 23 16.42 2.68 1.95
C LEU A 23 16.02 3.77 2.96
N PRO A 24 16.16 5.09 2.69
CA PRO A 24 15.67 6.14 3.58
C PRO A 24 14.16 6.06 3.84
N HIS A 25 13.43 5.43 2.93
CA HIS A 25 11.99 5.27 2.99
C HIS A 25 11.57 3.85 3.42
N HIS A 26 12.51 3.01 3.87
CA HIS A 26 12.19 1.66 4.32
C HIS A 26 11.24 1.68 5.52
N ARG A 27 10.08 1.06 5.34
CA ARG A 27 9.07 0.88 6.37
C ARG A 27 9.30 -0.46 7.04
N THR A 28 9.87 -0.43 8.24
CA THR A 28 10.18 -1.63 9.03
C THR A 28 9.93 -1.38 10.52
N THR A 29 9.78 -2.48 11.28
CA THR A 29 9.82 -2.51 12.75
C THR A 29 11.21 -2.86 13.29
N ASP A 30 12.19 -3.10 12.41
CA ASP A 30 13.58 -3.37 12.80
C ASP A 30 14.21 -2.12 13.43
N ARG A 31 15.10 -2.33 14.40
CA ARG A 31 15.65 -1.25 15.25
C ARG A 31 16.67 -0.36 14.53
N ALA A 32 17.33 -0.88 13.50
CA ALA A 32 18.41 -0.19 12.83
C ALA A 32 18.24 -0.27 11.30
N PRO A 33 18.57 0.81 10.56
CA PRO A 33 18.72 0.74 9.11
C PRO A 33 19.76 -0.31 8.71
N ALA A 34 19.55 -0.94 7.56
CA ALA A 34 20.50 -1.88 6.99
C ALA A 34 21.00 -1.40 5.63
N ALA A 35 22.23 -1.80 5.28
CA ALA A 35 22.81 -1.51 3.97
C ALA A 35 22.11 -2.33 2.88
N ALA A 36 22.27 -1.90 1.62
CA ALA A 36 21.70 -2.53 0.43
C ALA A 36 21.90 -4.05 0.37
N GLY A 37 23.07 -4.56 0.79
CA GLY A 37 23.39 -5.99 0.79
C GLY A 37 22.45 -6.85 1.65
N ALA A 38 21.73 -6.26 2.60
CA ALA A 38 20.74 -6.95 3.43
C ALA A 38 19.37 -7.14 2.74
N PHE A 39 19.24 -6.69 1.48
CA PHE A 39 18.01 -6.79 0.67
C PHE A 39 18.26 -7.58 -0.63
N PRO A 40 18.69 -8.85 -0.55
CA PRO A 40 19.14 -9.62 -1.72
C PRO A 40 18.03 -9.84 -2.75
N HIS A 41 16.77 -9.95 -2.32
CA HIS A 41 15.64 -10.12 -3.24
C HIS A 41 15.43 -8.88 -4.11
N GLN A 42 15.48 -7.69 -3.52
CA GLN A 42 15.31 -6.42 -4.23
C GLN A 42 16.51 -6.18 -5.14
N LEU A 43 17.73 -6.37 -4.63
CA LEU A 43 18.95 -6.23 -5.44
C LEU A 43 18.93 -7.12 -6.68
N ARG A 44 18.58 -8.40 -6.53
CA ARG A 44 18.51 -9.34 -7.65
C ARG A 44 17.51 -8.89 -8.70
N ARG A 45 16.30 -8.52 -8.29
CA ARG A 45 15.25 -8.07 -9.22
C ARG A 45 15.64 -6.78 -9.94
N ILE A 46 16.23 -5.81 -9.23
CA ILE A 46 16.74 -4.58 -9.84
C ILE A 46 17.86 -4.89 -10.83
N ALA A 47 18.80 -5.78 -10.46
CA ALA A 47 19.88 -6.20 -11.34
C ALA A 47 19.37 -6.89 -12.62
N ASP A 48 18.29 -7.66 -12.54
CA ASP A 48 17.65 -8.25 -13.72
C ASP A 48 17.11 -7.18 -14.68
N PHE A 49 16.49 -6.10 -14.19
CA PHE A 49 16.06 -4.98 -15.05
C PHE A 49 17.25 -4.21 -15.63
N VAL A 50 18.25 -3.92 -14.80
CA VAL A 50 19.46 -3.19 -15.21
C VAL A 50 20.21 -3.94 -16.32
N ARG A 51 20.41 -5.27 -16.15
CA ARG A 51 21.03 -6.14 -17.16
C ARG A 51 20.29 -6.08 -18.49
N ASP A 52 18.96 -6.08 -18.44
CA ASP A 52 18.11 -6.10 -19.62
C ASP A 52 17.95 -4.70 -20.25
N GLY A 53 18.55 -3.65 -19.68
CA GLY A 53 18.38 -2.27 -20.15
C GLY A 53 16.94 -1.75 -20.04
N ALA A 54 16.12 -2.38 -19.19
CA ALA A 54 14.69 -2.12 -19.09
C ALA A 54 14.35 -1.25 -17.86
N PRO A 55 13.31 -0.40 -17.93
CA PRO A 55 12.85 0.38 -16.78
C PRO A 55 12.57 -0.51 -15.57
N VAL A 56 13.01 -0.11 -14.38
CA VAL A 56 12.73 -0.83 -13.13
C VAL A 56 11.25 -0.73 -12.79
N VAL A 57 10.57 -1.86 -12.65
CA VAL A 57 9.12 -1.88 -12.40
C VAL A 57 8.82 -2.30 -10.97
N PHE A 58 8.10 -1.44 -10.25
CA PHE A 58 7.59 -1.71 -8.92
C PHE A 58 6.09 -2.01 -8.96
N THR A 59 5.61 -2.91 -8.10
CA THR A 59 4.19 -3.04 -7.79
C THR A 59 3.94 -2.65 -6.35
N LEU A 60 2.90 -1.87 -6.09
CA LEU A 60 2.53 -1.39 -4.75
C LEU A 60 1.05 -1.62 -4.47
N PRO A 61 0.69 -2.66 -3.69
CA PRO A 61 -0.66 -2.80 -3.16
C PRO A 61 -0.95 -1.66 -2.19
N GLY A 62 -2.07 -0.97 -2.42
CA GLY A 62 -2.51 0.15 -1.63
C GLY A 62 -3.38 1.10 -2.43
N PHE A 63 -3.80 2.20 -1.80
CA PHE A 63 -4.82 3.11 -2.33
C PHE A 63 -6.15 2.38 -2.63
N PRO A 64 -6.73 1.62 -1.68
CA PRO A 64 -8.01 0.91 -1.90
C PRO A 64 -9.20 1.85 -1.97
N CYS A 65 -9.36 2.64 -0.91
CA CYS A 65 -10.44 3.56 -0.62
C CYS A 65 -10.11 4.24 0.73
N LYS A 66 -10.76 5.36 1.05
CA LYS A 66 -10.66 5.96 2.40
C LYS A 66 -11.32 5.07 3.46
N SER A 67 -10.80 5.14 4.69
CA SER A 67 -11.40 4.52 5.88
C SER A 67 -12.89 4.86 6.01
N PRO A 68 -13.77 3.92 6.41
CA PRO A 68 -15.15 4.24 6.71
C PRO A 68 -15.31 5.04 8.02
N ASN A 69 -14.25 5.19 8.82
CA ASN A 69 -14.30 5.96 10.05
C ASN A 69 -14.10 7.48 9.79
N PRO A 70 -15.12 8.32 9.96
CA PRO A 70 -15.03 9.76 9.71
C PRO A 70 -14.13 10.51 10.71
N ALA A 71 -13.71 9.89 11.81
CA ALA A 71 -12.71 10.46 12.71
C ALA A 71 -11.27 10.32 12.15
N LYS A 72 -11.05 9.46 11.16
CA LYS A 72 -9.74 9.21 10.57
C LYS A 72 -9.49 10.01 9.29
N VAL A 73 -10.51 10.23 8.47
CA VAL A 73 -10.39 10.78 7.10
C VAL A 73 -11.31 11.97 6.86
N LEU A 74 -11.02 12.77 5.83
CA LEU A 74 -11.79 13.97 5.46
C LEU A 74 -13.06 13.69 4.63
N GLY A 75 -13.13 12.53 3.98
CA GLY A 75 -14.21 12.13 3.09
C GLY A 75 -13.90 10.75 2.49
N HIS A 76 -14.67 10.32 1.48
CA HIS A 76 -14.45 9.04 0.81
C HIS A 76 -13.52 9.12 -0.42
N LEU A 77 -13.22 10.32 -0.91
CA LEU A 77 -12.34 10.58 -2.04
C LEU A 77 -10.88 10.81 -1.60
N PRO A 78 -9.88 10.59 -2.48
CA PRO A 78 -8.50 11.02 -2.27
C PRO A 78 -8.40 12.49 -1.86
N ASP A 79 -7.49 12.80 -0.94
CA ASP A 79 -7.22 14.16 -0.48
C ASP A 79 -5.71 14.49 -0.61
N GLN A 80 -5.24 15.53 0.11
CA GLN A 80 -3.85 15.94 0.05
C GLN A 80 -2.87 14.82 0.46
N GLY A 81 -3.29 13.87 1.31
CA GLY A 81 -2.46 12.73 1.71
C GLY A 81 -2.11 11.85 0.50
N GLU A 82 -3.10 11.50 -0.32
CA GLU A 82 -2.88 10.76 -1.56
C GLU A 82 -2.05 11.58 -2.55
N ARG A 83 -2.39 12.86 -2.75
CA ARG A 83 -1.66 13.76 -3.66
C ARG A 83 -0.16 13.80 -3.37
N LEU A 84 0.20 13.97 -2.10
CA LEU A 84 1.59 14.02 -1.66
C LEU A 84 2.28 12.66 -1.83
N SER A 85 1.57 11.56 -1.55
CA SER A 85 2.09 10.19 -1.65
C SER A 85 2.35 9.78 -3.10
N LEU A 86 1.45 10.10 -4.01
CA LEU A 86 1.63 9.89 -5.45
C LEU A 86 2.82 10.71 -5.97
N GLY A 87 2.88 12.00 -5.63
CA GLY A 87 4.01 12.84 -5.99
C GLY A 87 5.35 12.34 -5.44
N PHE A 88 5.37 11.74 -4.25
CA PHE A 88 6.57 11.09 -3.70
C PHE A 88 7.01 9.89 -4.56
N LEU A 89 6.09 8.99 -4.92
CA LEU A 89 6.40 7.81 -5.73
C LEU A 89 6.92 8.18 -7.13
N ASP A 90 6.32 9.19 -7.76
CA ASP A 90 6.76 9.69 -9.06
C ASP A 90 8.15 10.32 -8.99
N ARG A 91 8.41 11.18 -7.98
CA ARG A 91 9.74 11.75 -7.74
C ARG A 91 10.79 10.68 -7.50
N LEU A 92 10.49 9.67 -6.70
CA LEU A 92 11.40 8.54 -6.46
C LEU A 92 11.77 7.83 -7.77
N CYS A 93 10.80 7.65 -8.68
CA CYS A 93 11.09 7.08 -10.01
C CYS A 93 11.95 8.02 -10.87
N GLY A 94 11.73 9.33 -10.79
CA GLY A 94 12.58 10.34 -11.43
C GLY A 94 14.01 10.35 -10.87
N ASP A 95 14.18 10.17 -9.56
CA ASP A 95 15.50 10.07 -8.93
C ASP A 95 16.26 8.83 -9.42
N ILE A 96 15.57 7.71 -9.62
CA ILE A 96 16.14 6.50 -10.24
C ILE A 96 16.57 6.76 -11.69
N GLU A 97 15.75 7.46 -12.48
CA GLU A 97 16.07 7.78 -13.88
C GLU A 97 17.35 8.61 -14.03
N ARG A 98 17.64 9.51 -13.08
CA ARG A 98 18.89 10.30 -13.10
C ARG A 98 20.15 9.45 -12.98
N ILE A 99 20.07 8.27 -12.34
CA ILE A 99 21.21 7.35 -12.19
C ILE A 99 21.14 6.13 -13.11
N TYR A 100 19.98 5.87 -13.70
CA TYR A 100 19.71 4.77 -14.61
C TYR A 100 18.76 5.25 -15.72
N PRO A 101 19.25 5.65 -16.91
CA PRO A 101 18.46 6.34 -17.92
C PRO A 101 17.13 5.67 -18.35
N PRO A 102 16.98 4.33 -18.39
CA PRO A 102 15.68 3.70 -18.63
C PRO A 102 14.63 3.99 -17.55
N GLY A 103 15.05 4.44 -16.37
CA GLY A 103 14.19 4.91 -15.31
C GLY A 103 13.47 3.82 -14.54
N ALA A 104 12.38 4.22 -13.90
CA ALA A 104 11.52 3.36 -13.13
C ALA A 104 10.04 3.77 -13.27
N ARG A 105 9.15 2.84 -12.93
CA ARG A 105 7.71 3.06 -12.83
C ARG A 105 7.10 2.30 -11.65
N VAL A 106 6.00 2.82 -11.11
CA VAL A 106 5.20 2.15 -10.08
C VAL A 106 3.83 1.81 -10.65
N ILE A 107 3.46 0.54 -10.52
CA ILE A 107 2.10 0.06 -10.73
C ILE A 107 1.43 0.01 -9.36
N ILE A 108 0.50 0.94 -9.13
CA ILE A 108 -0.34 0.98 -7.93
C ILE A 108 -1.41 -0.08 -8.09
N CYS A 109 -1.31 -1.14 -7.30
CA CYS A 109 -2.25 -2.24 -7.37
C CYS A 109 -3.38 -2.03 -6.36
N SER A 110 -4.38 -1.21 -6.73
CA SER A 110 -5.49 -0.86 -5.85
C SER A 110 -6.30 -2.09 -5.47
N ASP A 111 -6.48 -2.26 -4.18
CA ASP A 111 -7.07 -3.45 -3.59
C ASP A 111 -8.49 -3.23 -3.04
N GLY A 112 -9.11 -2.09 -3.34
CA GLY A 112 -10.42 -1.71 -2.81
C GLY A 112 -11.51 -2.75 -3.09
N HIS A 113 -11.71 -3.13 -4.36
CA HIS A 113 -12.74 -4.12 -4.74
C HIS A 113 -12.43 -5.53 -4.24
N ALA A 114 -11.17 -5.82 -3.90
CA ALA A 114 -10.86 -7.07 -3.24
C ALA A 114 -11.45 -7.09 -1.82
N PHE A 115 -11.55 -5.96 -1.12
CA PHE A 115 -11.85 -5.93 0.31
C PHE A 115 -13.14 -5.22 0.73
N GLY A 116 -13.82 -4.47 -0.14
CA GLY A 116 -14.91 -3.56 0.23
C GLY A 116 -15.95 -4.15 1.20
N ASP A 117 -16.40 -5.38 0.92
CA ASP A 117 -17.34 -6.14 1.75
C ASP A 117 -16.80 -6.47 3.14
N LEU A 118 -15.50 -6.72 3.27
CA LEU A 118 -14.84 -7.00 4.54
C LEU A 118 -14.56 -5.72 5.33
N ILE A 119 -14.26 -4.60 4.69
CA ILE A 119 -13.95 -3.35 5.40
C ILE A 119 -15.17 -2.45 5.60
N GLY A 120 -16.34 -2.84 5.10
CA GLY A 120 -17.59 -2.08 5.27
C GLY A 120 -17.62 -0.80 4.42
N VAL A 121 -16.97 -0.81 3.26
CA VAL A 121 -16.97 0.31 2.31
C VAL A 121 -17.77 -0.09 1.08
N PRO A 122 -18.83 0.66 0.71
CA PRO A 122 -19.60 0.37 -0.49
C PRO A 122 -18.76 0.39 -1.76
N ASP A 123 -19.01 -0.52 -2.70
CA ASP A 123 -18.25 -0.58 -3.94
C ASP A 123 -18.31 0.73 -4.75
N GLY A 124 -19.43 1.46 -4.72
CA GLY A 124 -19.52 2.78 -5.37
C GLY A 124 -18.57 3.83 -4.78
N HIS A 125 -18.22 3.75 -3.49
CA HIS A 125 -17.18 4.61 -2.91
C HIS A 125 -15.78 4.19 -3.36
N ILE A 126 -15.56 2.88 -3.57
CA ILE A 126 -14.30 2.35 -4.09
C ILE A 126 -14.12 2.78 -5.55
N ASP A 127 -15.16 2.65 -6.39
CA ASP A 127 -15.16 3.12 -7.77
C ASP A 127 -14.82 4.62 -7.81
N ALA A 128 -15.54 5.45 -7.04
CA ALA A 128 -15.30 6.90 -6.99
C ALA A 128 -13.88 7.26 -6.52
N TYR A 129 -13.35 6.54 -5.52
CA TYR A 129 -11.97 6.74 -5.05
C TYR A 129 -10.95 6.38 -6.14
N ALA A 130 -11.12 5.24 -6.80
CA ALA A 130 -10.22 4.74 -7.83
C ALA A 130 -10.23 5.63 -9.09
N ASP A 131 -11.39 6.19 -9.44
CA ASP A 131 -11.55 7.10 -10.57
C ASP A 131 -10.90 8.47 -10.25
N GLU A 132 -11.16 9.03 -9.07
CA GLU A 132 -10.51 10.28 -8.63
C GLU A 132 -8.98 10.11 -8.48
N LEU A 133 -8.50 8.93 -8.05
CA LEU A 133 -7.07 8.63 -7.98
C LEU A 133 -6.41 8.67 -9.36
N ARG A 134 -7.06 8.10 -10.39
CA ARG A 134 -6.60 8.16 -11.78
C ARG A 134 -6.61 9.60 -12.29
N LEU A 135 -7.68 10.35 -12.05
CA LEU A 135 -7.77 11.78 -12.40
C LEU A 135 -6.65 12.60 -11.75
N LEU A 136 -6.34 12.36 -10.48
CA LEU A 136 -5.23 13.04 -9.80
C LEU A 136 -3.87 12.72 -10.42
N ILE A 137 -3.62 11.47 -10.81
CA ILE A 137 -2.38 11.08 -11.51
C ILE A 137 -2.24 11.86 -12.82
N ASP A 138 -3.31 11.94 -13.61
CA ASP A 138 -3.33 12.63 -14.90
C ASP A 138 -3.16 14.15 -14.74
N GLN A 139 -3.95 14.77 -13.86
CA GLN A 139 -3.90 16.23 -13.62
C GLN A 139 -2.55 16.71 -13.11
N LEU A 140 -1.83 15.86 -12.38
CA LEU A 140 -0.50 16.16 -11.84
C LEU A 140 0.63 15.77 -12.79
N GLY A 141 0.32 15.14 -13.93
CA GLY A 141 1.31 14.70 -14.91
C GLY A 141 2.28 13.64 -14.37
N LEU A 142 1.82 12.76 -13.47
CA LEU A 142 2.65 11.75 -12.81
C LEU A 142 2.89 10.54 -13.71
N ALA A 143 3.60 10.77 -14.82
CA ALA A 143 3.76 9.82 -15.93
C ALA A 143 4.45 8.50 -15.56
N ARG A 144 5.09 8.41 -14.38
CA ARG A 144 5.77 7.18 -13.91
C ARG A 144 4.85 6.27 -13.10
N LEU A 145 3.58 6.66 -12.93
CA LEU A 145 2.58 5.92 -12.17
C LEU A 145 1.50 5.35 -13.09
N SER A 146 0.98 4.20 -12.70
CA SER A 146 -0.20 3.57 -13.31
C SER A 146 -1.01 2.88 -12.23
N VAL A 147 -2.30 2.65 -12.49
CA VAL A 147 -3.20 1.91 -11.58
C VAL A 147 -3.55 0.56 -12.20
N PHE A 148 -3.59 -0.47 -11.37
CA PHE A 148 -4.00 -1.83 -11.69
C PHE A 148 -4.98 -2.31 -10.63
N ASP A 149 -6.21 -2.65 -10.99
CA ASP A 149 -7.24 -3.13 -10.09
C ASP A 149 -8.05 -4.29 -10.73
N LEU A 150 -9.08 -4.79 -10.02
CA LEU A 150 -9.90 -5.90 -10.53
C LEU A 150 -10.69 -5.56 -11.80
N ARG A 151 -10.94 -4.27 -12.09
CA ARG A 151 -11.61 -3.81 -13.32
C ARG A 151 -10.71 -4.01 -14.54
N ASP A 152 -9.39 -3.85 -14.38
CA ASP A 152 -8.42 -4.09 -15.46
C ASP A 152 -8.33 -5.56 -15.90
N ILE A 153 -8.74 -6.49 -15.01
CA ILE A 153 -8.61 -7.94 -15.22
C ILE A 153 -9.95 -8.56 -15.61
N LEU A 154 -11.02 -8.13 -14.94
CA LEU A 154 -12.34 -8.75 -15.00
C LEU A 154 -13.40 -7.83 -15.60
N GLY A 155 -13.02 -6.65 -16.08
CA GLY A 155 -13.88 -5.70 -16.78
C GLY A 155 -15.10 -5.29 -15.97
N ASP A 156 -16.27 -5.34 -16.60
CA ASP A 156 -17.55 -4.88 -16.05
C ASP A 156 -18.29 -5.94 -15.23
N LEU A 157 -17.63 -7.06 -14.86
CA LEU A 157 -18.25 -8.04 -13.98
C LEU A 157 -18.74 -7.38 -12.68
N PRO A 158 -19.89 -7.84 -12.13
CA PRO A 158 -20.35 -7.39 -10.82
C PRO A 158 -19.29 -7.57 -9.75
N HIS A 159 -19.22 -6.66 -8.79
CA HIS A 159 -18.17 -6.62 -7.77
C HIS A 159 -18.08 -7.92 -6.95
N ASP A 160 -19.21 -8.52 -6.61
CA ASP A 160 -19.24 -9.83 -5.94
C ASP A 160 -18.69 -10.97 -6.81
N ALA A 161 -18.96 -10.94 -8.12
CA ALA A 161 -18.42 -11.93 -9.06
C ALA A 161 -16.89 -11.77 -9.20
N LYS A 162 -16.39 -10.52 -9.21
CA LYS A 162 -14.94 -10.24 -9.18
C LYS A 162 -14.27 -10.81 -7.93
N ARG A 163 -14.87 -10.56 -6.75
CA ARG A 163 -14.40 -11.11 -5.46
C ARG A 163 -14.42 -12.64 -5.44
N ALA A 164 -15.48 -13.25 -5.97
CA ALA A 164 -15.61 -14.70 -6.07
C ALA A 164 -14.52 -15.29 -6.98
N HIS A 165 -14.25 -14.68 -8.14
CA HIS A 165 -13.19 -15.12 -9.05
C HIS A 165 -11.80 -15.05 -8.40
N LEU A 166 -11.49 -13.93 -7.72
CA LEU A 166 -10.25 -13.75 -6.97
C LEU A 166 -10.08 -14.84 -5.91
N HIS A 167 -11.12 -15.10 -5.13
CA HIS A 167 -11.09 -16.10 -4.07
C HIS A 167 -10.94 -17.53 -4.62
N GLN A 168 -11.76 -17.93 -5.60
CA GLN A 168 -11.70 -19.28 -6.17
C GLN A 168 -10.34 -19.63 -6.76
N ARG A 169 -9.64 -18.65 -7.34
CA ARG A 169 -8.37 -18.89 -8.04
C ARG A 169 -7.15 -18.82 -7.12
N TYR A 170 -7.17 -17.97 -6.10
CA TYR A 170 -5.95 -17.63 -5.35
C TYR A 170 -6.08 -17.68 -3.83
N ALA A 171 -7.28 -17.89 -3.26
CA ALA A 171 -7.41 -17.90 -1.81
C ALA A 171 -6.89 -19.20 -1.20
N PRO A 172 -6.10 -19.14 -0.11
CA PRO A 172 -5.80 -20.32 0.69
C PRO A 172 -7.07 -20.84 1.37
N THR A 173 -7.08 -22.11 1.76
CA THR A 173 -8.22 -22.63 2.52
C THR A 173 -8.29 -21.97 3.91
N PRO A 174 -9.49 -21.75 4.48
CA PRO A 174 -9.63 -21.17 5.81
C PRO A 174 -8.94 -21.97 6.92
N ASP A 175 -8.86 -23.30 6.77
CA ASP A 175 -8.27 -24.18 7.78
C ASP A 175 -6.74 -24.13 7.75
N ASP A 176 -6.13 -24.05 6.55
CA ASP A 176 -4.69 -23.83 6.41
C ASP A 176 -4.28 -22.50 7.05
N LEU A 177 -5.05 -21.43 6.79
CA LEU A 177 -4.78 -20.13 7.37
C LEU A 177 -4.91 -20.13 8.90
N ARG A 178 -5.90 -20.83 9.46
CA ARG A 178 -6.04 -20.97 10.91
C ARG A 178 -4.91 -21.76 11.53
N ALA A 179 -4.47 -22.84 10.88
CA ALA A 179 -3.33 -23.62 11.33
C ALA A 179 -2.07 -22.73 11.35
N GLU A 180 -1.83 -21.98 10.28
CA GLU A 180 -0.68 -21.10 10.16
C GLU A 180 -0.68 -19.95 11.17
N VAL A 181 -1.83 -19.31 11.42
CA VAL A 181 -1.96 -18.29 12.49
C VAL A 181 -1.59 -18.84 13.87
N ARG A 182 -1.74 -20.16 14.11
CA ARG A 182 -1.36 -20.79 15.38
C ARG A 182 0.11 -21.15 15.47
N THR A 183 0.79 -21.36 14.34
CA THR A 183 2.14 -21.92 14.29
C THR A 183 3.21 -20.95 13.80
N ASP A 184 2.84 -19.87 13.11
CA ASP A 184 3.75 -18.87 12.56
C ASP A 184 3.55 -17.50 13.22
N ASP A 185 4.56 -17.05 13.95
CA ASP A 185 4.53 -15.79 14.71
C ASP A 185 4.31 -14.56 13.83
N LYS A 186 4.80 -14.59 12.58
CA LYS A 186 4.63 -13.48 11.62
C LYS A 186 3.18 -13.37 11.18
N THR A 187 2.55 -14.50 10.85
CA THR A 187 1.15 -14.56 10.45
C THR A 187 0.24 -14.22 11.63
N LEU A 188 0.58 -14.64 12.85
CA LEU A 188 -0.11 -14.21 14.06
C LEU A 188 -0.03 -12.69 14.28
N ALA A 189 1.15 -12.10 14.08
CA ALA A 189 1.33 -10.65 14.19
C ALA A 189 0.50 -9.89 13.14
N LEU A 190 0.47 -10.37 11.89
CA LEU A 190 -0.38 -9.82 10.83
C LEU A 190 -1.87 -9.90 11.20
N TYR A 191 -2.33 -11.06 11.68
CA TYR A 191 -3.71 -11.25 12.13
C TYR A 191 -4.11 -10.30 13.26
N ARG A 192 -3.23 -10.10 14.25
CA ARG A 192 -3.44 -9.13 15.33
C ARG A 192 -3.50 -7.69 14.81
N GLY A 193 -2.61 -7.33 13.88
CA GLY A 193 -2.58 -6.02 13.24
C GLY A 193 -3.87 -5.71 12.48
N ILE A 194 -4.31 -6.64 11.62
CA ILE A 194 -5.57 -6.51 10.85
C ILE A 194 -6.78 -6.46 11.79
N THR A 195 -6.82 -7.28 12.84
CA THR A 195 -7.91 -7.24 13.82
C THR A 195 -8.01 -5.86 14.48
N ARG A 196 -6.88 -5.29 14.92
CA ARG A 196 -6.83 -3.96 15.51
C ARG A 196 -7.33 -2.92 14.51
N PHE A 197 -6.83 -2.97 13.28
CA PHE A 197 -7.22 -2.08 12.20
C PHE A 197 -8.74 -2.11 11.94
N LEU A 198 -9.34 -3.29 11.82
CA LEU A 198 -10.79 -3.44 11.63
C LEU A 198 -11.62 -2.88 12.80
N VAL A 199 -11.12 -3.00 14.03
CA VAL A 199 -11.77 -2.42 15.22
C VAL A 199 -11.70 -0.89 15.16
N GLU A 200 -10.54 -0.31 14.85
CA GLU A 200 -10.35 1.14 14.76
C GLU A 200 -11.14 1.78 13.62
N ASP A 201 -11.36 1.06 12.52
CA ASP A 201 -12.14 1.53 11.38
C ASP A 201 -13.66 1.43 11.59
N THR A 202 -14.11 0.73 12.63
CA THR A 202 -15.53 0.63 12.95
C THR A 202 -15.91 1.71 13.99
N ALA A 203 -16.49 2.83 13.54
CA ALA A 203 -16.87 3.93 14.43
C ALA A 203 -18.19 3.67 15.18
N ASP A 204 -19.24 3.23 14.47
CA ASP A 204 -20.62 3.20 14.96
C ASP A 204 -21.14 1.77 15.20
N TYR A 205 -20.40 0.96 15.95
CA TYR A 205 -20.82 -0.41 16.25
C TYR A 205 -21.93 -0.42 17.34
N PRO A 206 -23.11 -1.01 17.08
CA PRO A 206 -24.25 -0.94 18.00
C PRO A 206 -24.10 -1.82 19.26
N GLY A 207 -23.17 -2.79 19.25
CA GLY A 207 -22.94 -3.72 20.34
C GLY A 207 -21.80 -3.34 21.28
N THR A 208 -21.38 -4.27 22.12
CA THR A 208 -20.25 -4.05 23.03
C THR A 208 -18.91 -4.10 22.29
N ARG A 209 -17.89 -3.44 22.85
CA ARG A 209 -16.51 -3.49 22.33
C ARG A 209 -15.98 -4.93 22.20
N SER A 210 -16.37 -5.81 23.12
CA SER A 210 -15.99 -7.24 23.08
C SER A 210 -16.66 -7.99 21.92
N ALA A 211 -17.92 -7.66 21.61
CA ALA A 211 -18.63 -8.22 20.46
C ALA A 211 -18.00 -7.75 19.14
N LEU A 212 -17.70 -6.45 19.02
CA LEU A 212 -16.95 -5.90 17.89
C LEU A 212 -15.61 -6.61 17.70
N GLN A 213 -14.85 -6.77 18.78
CA GLN A 213 -13.54 -7.42 18.70
C GLN A 213 -13.65 -8.87 18.24
N ARG A 214 -14.70 -9.60 18.65
CA ARG A 214 -14.95 -10.98 18.20
C ARG A 214 -15.31 -11.04 16.71
N GLU A 215 -16.15 -10.14 16.22
CA GLU A 215 -16.48 -10.05 14.80
C GLU A 215 -15.26 -9.66 13.95
N CYS A 216 -14.48 -8.67 14.37
CA CYS A 216 -13.25 -8.27 13.69
C CYS A 216 -12.22 -9.40 13.65
N ARG A 217 -12.10 -10.22 14.70
CA ARG A 217 -11.25 -11.42 14.71
C ARG A 217 -11.68 -12.44 13.63
N GLN A 218 -12.96 -12.72 13.51
CA GLN A 218 -13.47 -13.63 12.47
C GLN A 218 -13.22 -13.05 11.08
N ARG A 219 -13.46 -11.76 10.91
CA ARG A 219 -13.29 -11.04 9.65
C ARG A 219 -11.83 -10.93 9.22
N ALA A 220 -10.89 -10.80 10.17
CA ALA A 220 -9.47 -10.70 9.90
C ALA A 220 -8.92 -11.90 9.12
N TYR A 221 -9.44 -13.12 9.34
CA TYR A 221 -9.08 -14.28 8.52
C TYR A 221 -9.39 -14.06 7.04
N ARG A 222 -10.61 -13.61 6.73
CA ARG A 222 -11.03 -13.33 5.34
C ARG A 222 -10.22 -12.20 4.71
N VAL A 223 -9.82 -11.20 5.49
CA VAL A 223 -8.94 -10.12 5.01
C VAL A 223 -7.54 -10.66 4.67
N ILE A 224 -6.95 -11.51 5.51
CA ILE A 224 -5.63 -12.12 5.21
C ILE A 224 -5.71 -12.99 3.97
N GLU A 225 -6.73 -13.83 3.90
CA GLU A 225 -7.00 -14.70 2.76
C GLU A 225 -7.08 -13.89 1.46
N ARG A 226 -7.88 -12.83 1.45
CA ARG A 226 -8.06 -11.95 0.30
C ARG A 226 -6.80 -11.15 -0.03
N SER A 227 -6.00 -10.80 0.98
CA SER A 227 -4.68 -10.16 0.79
C SER A 227 -3.65 -11.09 0.15
N ARG A 228 -3.67 -12.38 0.49
CA ARG A 228 -2.85 -13.40 -0.20
C ARG A 228 -3.31 -13.60 -1.62
N ALA A 229 -4.62 -13.78 -1.82
CA ALA A 229 -5.22 -13.92 -3.14
C ALA A 229 -4.86 -12.74 -4.07
N TRP A 230 -4.97 -11.51 -3.58
CA TRP A 230 -4.56 -10.31 -4.32
C TRP A 230 -3.06 -10.27 -4.58
N GLY A 231 -2.27 -10.70 -3.58
CA GLY A 231 -0.81 -10.83 -3.70
C GLY A 231 -0.39 -11.75 -4.84
N ASP A 232 -1.02 -12.92 -4.94
CA ASP A 232 -0.73 -13.95 -5.93
C ASP A 232 -1.22 -13.55 -7.33
N LEU A 233 -2.42 -12.97 -7.42
CA LEU A 233 -2.91 -12.39 -8.67
C LEU A 233 -1.93 -11.35 -9.24
N ILE A 234 -1.38 -10.49 -8.39
CA ILE A 234 -0.38 -9.51 -8.86
C ILE A 234 0.92 -10.20 -9.26
N ALA A 235 1.34 -11.27 -8.57
CA ALA A 235 2.53 -12.02 -8.95
C ALA A 235 2.36 -12.69 -10.32
N ASP A 236 1.16 -13.17 -10.65
CA ASP A 236 0.83 -13.76 -11.95
C ASP A 236 0.89 -12.73 -13.08
N HIS A 237 0.33 -11.53 -12.88
CA HIS A 237 0.33 -10.47 -13.88
C HIS A 237 1.66 -9.70 -13.98
N HIS A 238 2.43 -9.64 -12.89
CA HIS A 238 3.64 -8.83 -12.77
C HIS A 238 4.84 -9.60 -12.16
N PRO A 239 5.22 -10.78 -12.71
CA PRO A 239 6.10 -11.76 -12.05
C PRO A 239 7.56 -11.29 -11.85
N ARG A 240 7.99 -10.29 -12.62
CA ARG A 240 9.35 -9.73 -12.55
C ARG A 240 9.47 -8.51 -11.64
N CYS A 241 8.35 -7.89 -11.26
CA CYS A 241 8.36 -6.60 -10.60
C CYS A 241 8.89 -6.68 -9.17
N ILE A 242 9.51 -5.59 -8.70
CA ILE A 242 9.89 -5.44 -7.30
C ILE A 242 8.61 -5.19 -6.50
N ARG A 243 8.39 -6.01 -5.48
CA ARG A 243 7.17 -5.96 -4.68
C ARG A 243 7.30 -4.98 -3.53
N LEU A 244 6.75 -3.78 -3.68
CA LEU A 244 6.60 -2.84 -2.58
C LEU A 244 5.42 -3.24 -1.68
N SER A 245 5.39 -2.69 -0.47
CA SER A 245 4.37 -2.93 0.54
C SER A 245 4.15 -1.67 1.37
N ILE A 246 2.89 -1.31 1.62
CA ILE A 246 2.55 -0.28 2.61
C ILE A 246 2.58 -0.80 4.04
N HIS A 247 2.73 -2.11 4.25
CA HIS A 247 2.94 -2.68 5.59
C HIS A 247 4.44 -2.74 5.90
N PRO A 248 4.84 -2.62 7.18
CA PRO A 248 6.20 -2.88 7.60
C PRO A 248 6.69 -4.26 7.12
N GLN A 249 7.90 -4.32 6.58
CA GLN A 249 8.54 -5.57 6.19
C GLN A 249 9.91 -5.68 6.88
N PRO A 250 10.29 -6.87 7.38
CA PRO A 250 11.60 -7.04 7.97
C PRO A 250 12.68 -6.99 6.89
N ILE A 251 13.90 -6.62 7.30
CA ILE A 251 15.09 -6.71 6.46
C ILE A 251 15.22 -8.13 5.86
N GLY A 252 15.58 -8.21 4.58
CA GLY A 252 15.69 -9.47 3.85
C GLY A 252 14.36 -10.07 3.39
N ALA A 253 13.21 -9.45 3.67
CA ALA A 253 11.93 -9.90 3.14
C ALA A 253 11.84 -9.76 1.61
N ARG A 254 11.03 -10.61 0.96
CA ARG A 254 10.73 -10.50 -0.48
C ARG A 254 9.97 -9.21 -0.83
N LYS A 255 9.12 -8.74 0.09
CA LYS A 255 8.39 -7.48 -0.04
C LYS A 255 9.23 -6.37 0.59
N PHE A 256 9.31 -5.22 -0.06
CA PHE A 256 9.98 -4.04 0.48
C PHE A 256 8.93 -3.10 1.09
N GLY A 257 8.96 -2.91 2.41
CA GLY A 257 8.09 -1.93 3.06
C GLY A 257 8.48 -0.52 2.64
N ILE A 258 7.56 0.27 2.08
CA ILE A 258 7.81 1.65 1.67
C ILE A 258 6.97 2.62 2.49
N ARG A 259 7.60 3.65 3.03
CA ARG A 259 6.95 4.78 3.70
C ARG A 259 6.66 5.86 2.66
N LEU A 260 5.40 6.23 2.53
CA LEU A 260 4.95 7.21 1.53
C LEU A 260 5.10 8.66 2.01
N LEU A 261 4.81 8.89 3.30
CA LEU A 261 4.90 10.18 3.97
C LEU A 261 5.32 9.99 5.43
N ASP A 262 5.75 11.08 6.05
CA ASP A 262 6.03 11.08 7.47
C ASP A 262 4.75 10.83 8.28
N ALA A 263 4.87 9.95 9.27
CA ALA A 263 3.77 9.55 10.13
C ALA A 263 4.33 9.03 11.46
N PRO A 264 3.71 9.36 12.61
CA PRO A 264 4.17 8.90 13.92
C PRO A 264 4.15 7.37 14.06
N ASP A 265 3.18 6.73 13.40
CA ASP A 265 3.01 5.29 13.40
C ASP A 265 3.41 4.67 12.06
N ALA A 266 4.17 3.58 12.12
CA ALA A 266 4.55 2.76 10.98
C ALA A 266 3.37 1.98 10.38
N TRP A 267 2.12 2.18 10.81
CA TRP A 267 0.90 1.61 10.18
C TRP A 267 0.00 2.65 9.51
N THR A 268 0.25 3.94 9.71
CA THR A 268 -0.53 5.00 9.06
C THR A 268 -0.31 5.02 7.55
N THR A 269 -1.39 5.13 6.80
CA THR A 269 -1.41 5.33 5.34
C THR A 269 -2.33 6.49 4.99
N PRO A 270 -2.18 7.12 3.81
CA PRO A 270 -2.97 8.28 3.41
C PRO A 270 -4.48 8.06 3.51
N TRP A 271 -4.93 6.85 3.20
CA TRP A 271 -6.34 6.50 3.23
C TRP A 271 -6.91 6.17 4.62
N HIS A 272 -6.08 6.20 5.66
CA HIS A 272 -6.49 6.06 7.06
C HIS A 272 -6.18 7.32 7.89
N SER A 273 -5.99 8.46 7.23
CA SER A 273 -5.52 9.70 7.86
C SER A 273 -5.97 10.95 7.11
N ALA A 274 -5.64 12.10 7.68
CA ALA A 274 -5.60 13.40 7.04
C ALA A 274 -4.16 13.95 7.08
N ALA A 275 -3.79 14.75 6.09
CA ALA A 275 -2.51 15.44 6.07
C ALA A 275 -2.56 16.72 6.93
N LEU A 276 -1.53 16.96 7.73
CA LEU A 276 -1.27 18.23 8.42
C LEU A 276 -0.02 18.87 7.82
N HIS A 277 -0.16 20.10 7.33
CA HIS A 277 0.97 20.97 6.97
C HIS A 277 1.46 21.69 8.22
N ARG A 278 2.70 21.39 8.63
CA ARG A 278 3.30 21.88 9.86
C ARG A 278 3.93 23.26 9.65
N SER A 279 4.13 23.99 10.75
CA SER A 279 4.73 25.33 10.71
C SER A 279 6.18 25.34 10.22
N ASP A 280 6.90 24.22 10.35
CA ASP A 280 8.24 24.01 9.80
C ASP A 280 8.25 23.64 8.30
N GLY A 281 7.07 23.63 7.65
CA GLY A 281 6.89 23.26 6.25
C GLY A 281 6.82 21.74 6.00
N ALA A 282 6.97 20.91 7.03
CA ALA A 282 6.84 19.46 6.89
C ALA A 282 5.37 19.03 6.75
N TRP A 283 5.16 17.85 6.18
CA TRP A 283 3.85 17.20 6.10
C TRP A 283 3.84 15.96 6.97
N THR A 284 2.80 15.80 7.79
CA THR A 284 2.62 14.60 8.63
C THR A 284 1.22 14.04 8.46
N LEU A 285 1.11 12.72 8.35
CA LEU A 285 -0.18 12.02 8.35
C LEU A 285 -0.62 11.69 9.79
N MET A 286 -1.88 11.99 10.10
CA MET A 286 -2.49 11.65 11.38
C MET A 286 -4.02 11.52 11.26
N PRO A 287 -4.73 10.91 12.23
CA PRO A 287 -6.19 10.86 12.19
C PRO A 287 -6.81 12.27 12.09
N ARG A 288 -7.86 12.44 11.27
CA ARG A 288 -8.58 13.70 11.10
C ARG A 288 -8.91 14.39 12.43
N ALA A 289 -9.43 13.66 13.41
CA ALA A 289 -9.79 14.23 14.71
C ALA A 289 -8.58 14.92 15.38
N ARG A 290 -7.39 14.29 15.33
CA ARG A 290 -6.17 14.86 15.86
C ARG A 290 -5.67 16.05 15.04
N ALA A 291 -5.77 15.98 13.72
CA ALA A 291 -5.38 17.08 12.84
C ALA A 291 -6.24 18.34 13.10
N ALA A 292 -7.52 18.16 13.39
CA ALA A 292 -8.46 19.24 13.72
C ALA A 292 -8.16 19.94 15.06
N GLU A 293 -7.55 19.23 16.02
CA GLU A 293 -7.09 19.83 17.29
C GLU A 293 -5.85 20.72 17.09
N LEU A 294 -5.04 20.44 16.06
CA LEU A 294 -3.74 21.07 15.84
C LEU A 294 -3.75 22.14 14.74
N GLY A 295 -4.79 22.16 13.91
CA GLY A 295 -4.79 22.93 12.67
C GLY A 295 -6.18 23.36 12.22
N HIS A 296 -6.22 24.28 11.25
CA HIS A 296 -7.45 24.68 10.57
C HIS A 296 -7.61 23.90 9.26
N LEU A 297 -8.85 23.51 8.95
CA LEU A 297 -9.16 22.78 7.73
C LEU A 297 -9.05 23.70 6.51
N VAL A 298 -8.22 23.31 5.55
CA VAL A 298 -8.13 23.93 4.23
C VAL A 298 -9.05 23.22 3.26
N GLN A 299 -9.79 24.01 2.48
CA GLN A 299 -10.55 23.51 1.34
C GLN A 299 -9.84 23.84 0.02
N ARG A 300 -9.98 22.94 -0.95
CA ARG A 300 -9.59 23.16 -2.35
C ARG A 300 -10.74 22.73 -3.24
N ASP A 301 -11.10 23.57 -4.20
CA ASP A 301 -12.19 23.31 -5.15
C ASP A 301 -13.51 22.91 -4.47
N GLY A 302 -13.81 23.56 -3.34
CA GLY A 302 -15.00 23.29 -2.53
C GLY A 302 -14.98 21.98 -1.74
N ARG A 303 -13.84 21.28 -1.66
CA ARG A 303 -13.68 20.02 -0.93
C ARG A 303 -12.64 20.14 0.20
N PRO A 304 -12.84 19.47 1.35
CA PRO A 304 -11.81 19.34 2.39
C PRO A 304 -10.52 18.73 1.82
N SER A 305 -9.37 19.37 2.07
CA SER A 305 -8.09 18.96 1.48
C SER A 305 -7.07 18.47 2.52
N HIS A 306 -6.79 19.27 3.54
CA HIS A 306 -5.81 19.00 4.59
C HIS A 306 -5.99 20.00 5.74
N PHE A 307 -5.22 19.83 6.81
CA PHE A 307 -5.12 20.82 7.89
C PHE A 307 -3.80 21.59 7.76
N VAL A 308 -3.80 22.86 8.19
CA VAL A 308 -2.59 23.65 8.39
C VAL A 308 -2.46 23.96 9.87
N GLN A 309 -1.29 23.67 10.44
CA GLN A 309 -1.02 23.82 11.86
C GLN A 309 -1.21 25.26 12.32
N ILE A 310 -1.86 25.44 13.48
CA ILE A 310 -1.95 26.75 14.11
C ILE A 310 -0.58 27.10 14.69
N THR A 311 0.02 28.18 14.20
CA THR A 311 1.15 28.83 14.86
C THR A 311 0.66 29.50 16.14
N GLY A 312 1.18 29.06 17.28
CA GLY A 312 1.04 29.76 18.56
C GLY A 312 1.95 30.97 18.66
#